data_AF-A0A2N9E488-F1
#
_entry.id   AF-A0A2N9E488-F1
#
_cell.length_a   1.000
_cell.length_b   1.000
_cell.length_c   1.000
_cell.angle_alpha   90.00
_cell.angle_beta   90.00
_cell.angle_gamma   90.00
#
_symmetry.space_group_name_H-M   'P 1'
#
loop_
_entity.id
_entity.type
_entity.pdbx_description
1 polymer ?
#
loop_
_entity_poly.entity_id
_entity_poly.type
_entity_poly.pdbx_seq_one_letter_code
_entity_poly.pdbx_strand_id
1 'polypeptide(L)'
;MASSSSQNKPETINLNDTPSVMPEVWRPYFLSINGPVSVTDSVILNGETATAVAAGLCTPEDAKVLAGRTDPQIINESLALTIQCTATVSNMGRRLHVRNMEVKALRSQVTILQRLLKESKKESRGGQGGEQKAEGARGFLCR
;
A
#
# COMPACT_ATOMS: atom_id res chain seq x y z
N MET A 1 -24.04 31.46 29.14
CA MET A 1 -24.67 30.28 28.54
C MET A 1 -23.95 29.06 29.10
N ALA A 2 -24.67 28.19 29.81
CA ALA A 2 -24.10 27.04 30.50
C ALA A 2 -23.90 25.89 29.51
N SER A 3 -22.66 25.43 29.35
CA SER A 3 -22.35 24.21 28.61
C SER A 3 -22.64 23.01 29.50
N SER A 4 -23.61 22.17 29.10
CA SER A 4 -23.87 20.89 29.75
C SER A 4 -22.96 19.84 29.12
N SER A 5 -22.04 19.30 29.92
CA SER A 5 -21.19 18.17 29.56
C SER A 5 -21.94 16.89 29.88
N SER A 6 -22.47 16.20 28.88
CA SER A 6 -22.96 14.83 29.04
C SER A 6 -21.75 13.91 29.18
N GLN A 7 -21.44 13.50 30.41
CA GLN A 7 -20.52 12.40 30.66
C GLN A 7 -21.09 11.14 30.01
N ASN A 8 -20.56 10.76 28.86
CA ASN A 8 -20.67 9.41 28.35
C ASN A 8 -19.87 8.51 29.29
N LYS A 9 -20.56 7.77 30.15
CA LYS A 9 -19.93 6.76 31.00
C LYS A 9 -19.23 5.75 30.06
N PRO A 10 -17.93 5.44 30.24
CA PRO A 10 -17.30 4.39 29.45
C PRO A 10 -17.97 3.07 29.83
N GLU A 11 -18.61 2.42 28.85
CA GLU A 11 -19.04 1.04 28.99
C GLU A 11 -17.80 0.21 29.34
N THR A 12 -17.74 -0.25 30.59
CA THR A 12 -16.64 -1.08 31.08
C THR A 12 -16.86 -2.46 30.48
N ILE A 13 -16.13 -2.77 29.42
CA ILE A 13 -16.17 -4.09 28.78
C ILE A 13 -15.62 -5.10 29.80
N ASN A 14 -16.53 -5.82 30.46
CA ASN A 14 -16.17 -6.90 31.36
C ASN A 14 -15.67 -8.09 30.53
N LEU A 15 -14.36 -8.31 30.50
CA LEU A 15 -13.72 -9.41 29.76
C LEU A 15 -14.11 -10.81 30.28
N ASN A 16 -14.77 -10.90 31.44
CA ASN A 16 -15.26 -12.15 32.01
C ASN A 16 -16.75 -12.43 31.73
N ASP A 17 -17.47 -11.47 31.13
CA ASP A 17 -18.83 -11.73 30.68
C ASP A 17 -18.77 -12.65 29.47
N THR A 18 -19.14 -13.91 29.69
CA THR A 18 -19.27 -14.87 28.60
C THR A 18 -20.53 -14.49 27.83
N PRO A 19 -20.46 -14.12 26.54
CA PRO A 19 -21.64 -13.77 25.78
C PRO A 19 -22.56 -15.00 25.73
N SER A 20 -23.73 -14.88 26.39
CA SER A 20 -24.77 -15.92 26.46
C SER A 20 -25.35 -16.26 25.07
N VAL A 21 -25.20 -15.33 24.12
CA VAL A 21 -25.66 -15.46 22.74
C VAL A 21 -24.43 -15.34 21.83
N MET A 22 -24.23 -16.31 20.94
CA MET A 22 -23.20 -16.23 19.92
C MET A 22 -23.44 -14.94 19.10
N PRO A 23 -22.43 -14.07 18.91
CA PRO A 23 -22.61 -12.89 18.09
C PRO A 23 -23.04 -13.32 16.69
N GLU A 24 -24.04 -12.64 16.14
CA GLU A 24 -24.56 -12.91 14.81
C GLU A 24 -23.42 -12.66 13.81
N VAL A 25 -22.76 -13.74 13.38
CA VAL A 25 -21.66 -13.66 12.42
C VAL A 25 -22.29 -13.22 11.11
N TRP A 26 -22.00 -11.99 10.71
CA TRP A 26 -22.46 -11.46 9.43
C TRP A 26 -21.99 -12.38 8.30
N ARG A 27 -22.95 -12.88 7.52
CA ARG A 27 -22.72 -13.74 6.36
C ARG A 27 -23.29 -13.04 5.14
N PRO A 28 -22.44 -12.56 4.22
CA PRO A 28 -22.91 -11.92 3.02
C PRO A 28 -23.65 -12.92 2.13
N TYR A 29 -24.81 -12.53 1.62
CA TYR A 29 -25.55 -13.26 0.59
C TYR A 29 -25.85 -12.31 -0.57
N PHE A 30 -25.51 -12.74 -1.77
CA PHE A 30 -25.61 -11.92 -2.98
C PHE A 30 -26.77 -12.43 -3.83
N LEU A 31 -27.94 -11.85 -3.60
CA LEU A 31 -29.17 -12.19 -4.32
C LEU A 31 -29.63 -10.99 -5.14
N SER A 32 -29.80 -11.20 -6.44
CA SER A 32 -30.45 -10.26 -7.34
C SER A 32 -31.87 -10.72 -7.64
N ILE A 33 -32.64 -9.88 -8.33
CA ILE A 33 -34.00 -10.20 -8.81
C ILE A 33 -34.01 -11.38 -9.78
N ASN A 34 -32.89 -11.60 -10.49
CA ASN A 34 -32.72 -12.70 -11.45
C ASN A 34 -32.16 -13.99 -10.81
N GLY A 35 -31.92 -14.00 -9.49
CA GLY A 35 -31.34 -15.12 -8.76
C GLY A 35 -29.98 -14.80 -8.11
N PRO A 36 -29.26 -15.83 -7.63
CA PRO A 36 -27.95 -15.67 -7.02
C PRO A 36 -26.92 -15.05 -7.98
N VAL A 37 -26.08 -14.15 -7.46
CA VAL A 37 -24.98 -13.59 -8.23
C VAL A 37 -23.91 -14.66 -8.50
N SER A 38 -23.55 -14.81 -9.77
CA SER A 38 -22.55 -15.73 -10.28
C SER A 38 -21.22 -15.01 -10.56
N VAL A 39 -20.13 -15.77 -10.67
CA VAL A 39 -18.80 -15.28 -11.08
C VAL A 39 -18.77 -14.70 -12.49
N THR A 40 -19.77 -15.03 -13.30
CA THR A 40 -19.94 -14.47 -14.66
C THR A 40 -20.57 -13.08 -14.65
N ASP A 41 -21.19 -12.68 -13.54
CA ASP A 41 -21.89 -11.41 -13.45
C ASP A 41 -20.91 -10.27 -13.19
N SER A 42 -21.11 -9.16 -13.89
CA SER A 42 -20.24 -8.00 -13.79
C SER A 42 -20.85 -6.93 -12.89
N VAL A 43 -20.20 -6.69 -11.74
CA VAL A 43 -20.51 -5.55 -10.86
C VAL A 43 -20.29 -4.20 -11.56
N ILE A 44 -19.38 -4.15 -12.54
CA ILE A 44 -19.03 -2.89 -13.21
C ILE A 44 -20.03 -2.57 -14.34
N LEU A 45 -20.54 -3.59 -15.02
CA LEU A 45 -21.36 -3.42 -16.22
C LEU A 45 -22.87 -3.60 -15.96
N ASN A 46 -23.26 -4.23 -14.84
CA ASN A 46 -24.66 -4.45 -14.49
C ASN A 46 -25.01 -3.79 -13.14
N GLY A 47 -25.88 -2.79 -13.19
CA GLY A 47 -26.36 -2.09 -11.99
C GLY A 47 -27.15 -2.97 -11.02
N GLU A 48 -27.88 -3.98 -11.50
CA GLU A 48 -28.61 -4.91 -10.64
C GLU A 48 -27.64 -5.82 -9.86
N THR A 49 -26.62 -6.35 -10.54
CA THR A 49 -25.55 -7.11 -9.90
C THR A 49 -24.79 -6.23 -8.90
N ALA A 50 -24.47 -4.99 -9.27
CA ALA A 50 -23.80 -4.05 -8.38
C ALA A 50 -24.63 -3.78 -7.10
N THR A 51 -25.93 -3.59 -7.26
CA THR A 51 -26.86 -3.36 -6.14
C THR A 51 -26.95 -4.59 -5.23
N ALA A 52 -27.10 -5.79 -5.80
CA ALA A 52 -27.13 -7.04 -5.05
C ALA A 52 -25.82 -7.28 -4.28
N VAL A 53 -24.68 -7.00 -4.91
CA VAL A 53 -23.37 -7.11 -4.25
C VAL A 53 -23.21 -6.06 -3.15
N ALA A 54 -23.56 -4.81 -3.41
CA ALA A 54 -23.49 -3.75 -2.40
C ALA A 54 -24.38 -4.08 -1.18
N ALA A 55 -25.62 -4.52 -1.41
CA ALA A 55 -26.53 -4.92 -0.33
C ALA A 55 -25.98 -6.10 0.47
N GLY A 56 -25.38 -7.09 -0.21
CA GLY A 56 -24.74 -8.22 0.45
C GLY A 56 -23.45 -7.85 1.21
N LEU A 57 -22.84 -6.70 0.94
CA LEU A 57 -21.65 -6.18 1.65
C LEU A 57 -21.99 -5.26 2.84
N CYS A 58 -23.22 -4.76 2.93
CA CYS A 58 -23.66 -3.95 4.07
C CYS A 58 -23.85 -4.83 5.32
N THR A 59 -23.14 -4.49 6.40
CA THR A 59 -23.40 -5.10 7.71
C THR A 59 -24.67 -4.49 8.33
N PRO A 60 -25.28 -5.18 9.33
CA PRO A 60 -26.41 -4.61 10.08
C PRO A 60 -26.06 -3.27 10.73
N GLU A 61 -24.81 -3.09 11.17
CA GLU A 61 -24.29 -1.84 11.74
C GLU A 61 -24.23 -0.73 10.70
N ASP A 62 -23.76 -1.04 9.48
CA ASP A 62 -23.75 -0.07 8.38
C ASP A 62 -25.17 0.37 8.03
N ALA A 63 -26.13 -0.56 7.98
CA ALA A 63 -27.52 -0.25 7.71
C ALA A 63 -28.11 0.71 8.76
N LYS A 64 -27.76 0.56 10.04
CA LYS A 64 -28.18 1.51 11.11
C LYS A 64 -27.60 2.91 10.89
N VAL A 65 -26.33 3.01 10.49
CA VAL A 65 -25.67 4.28 10.19
C VAL A 65 -26.31 4.95 8.97
N LEU A 66 -26.65 4.17 7.95
CA LEU A 66 -27.28 4.67 6.72
C LEU A 66 -28.75 5.05 6.92
N ALA A 67 -29.51 4.32 7.73
CA ALA A 67 -30.93 4.58 7.98
C ALA A 67 -31.20 5.96 8.60
N GLY A 68 -30.23 6.54 9.32
CA GLY A 68 -30.33 7.88 9.88
C GLY A 68 -29.96 9.02 8.92
N ARG A 69 -29.59 8.71 7.67
CA ARG A 69 -29.11 9.69 6.69
C ARG A 69 -30.10 9.85 5.54
N THR A 70 -30.12 11.05 4.96
CA THR A 70 -30.91 11.34 3.76
C THR A 70 -30.11 11.02 2.50
N ASP A 71 -30.78 10.67 1.40
CA ASP A 71 -30.11 10.37 0.13
C ASP A 71 -29.15 11.49 -0.33
N PRO A 72 -29.52 12.80 -0.28
CA PRO A 72 -28.59 13.85 -0.66
C PRO A 72 -27.33 13.89 0.21
N GLN A 73 -27.45 13.56 1.51
CA GLN A 73 -26.31 13.52 2.42
C GLN A 73 -25.38 12.35 2.09
N ILE A 74 -25.93 11.15 1.88
CA ILE A 74 -25.16 9.95 1.50
C ILE A 74 -24.42 10.21 0.18
N ILE A 75 -25.11 10.77 -0.82
CA ILE A 75 -24.53 11.10 -2.12
C ILE A 75 -23.38 12.10 -1.94
N ASN A 76 -23.59 13.19 -1.21
CA ASN A 76 -22.56 14.21 -1.01
C ASN A 76 -21.33 13.67 -0.26
N GLU A 77 -21.53 12.88 0.79
CA GLU A 77 -20.44 12.24 1.53
C GLU A 77 -19.68 11.23 0.66
N SER A 78 -20.39 10.43 -0.15
CA SER A 78 -19.76 9.48 -1.08
C SER A 78 -18.93 10.18 -2.18
N LEU A 79 -19.39 11.35 -2.66
CA LEU A 79 -18.66 12.16 -3.62
C LEU A 79 -17.40 12.76 -2.98
N ALA A 80 -17.52 13.31 -1.77
CA ALA A 80 -16.37 13.82 -1.02
C ALA A 80 -15.32 12.73 -0.81
N LEU A 81 -15.75 11.52 -0.40
CA LEU A 81 -14.87 10.36 -0.27
C LEU A 81 -14.20 10.00 -1.60
N THR A 82 -14.93 10.01 -2.71
CA THR A 82 -14.39 9.72 -4.04
C THR A 82 -13.31 10.73 -4.46
N ILE A 83 -13.52 12.02 -4.19
CA ILE A 83 -12.55 13.08 -4.46
C ILE A 83 -11.29 12.88 -3.60
N GLN A 84 -11.46 12.62 -2.30
CA GLN A 84 -10.34 12.37 -1.39
C GLN A 84 -9.54 11.13 -1.76
N CYS A 85 -10.22 10.04 -2.12
CA CYS A 85 -9.60 8.81 -2.61
C CYS A 85 -8.77 9.09 -3.86
N THR A 86 -9.36 9.76 -4.86
CA THR A 86 -8.69 10.13 -6.11
C THR A 86 -7.46 10.99 -5.86
N ALA A 87 -7.56 11.98 -4.97
CA ALA A 87 -6.43 12.84 -4.59
C ALA A 87 -5.30 12.03 -3.90
N THR A 88 -5.67 11.10 -3.03
CA THR A 88 -4.73 10.24 -2.28
C THR A 88 -4.00 9.28 -3.21
N VAL A 89 -4.73 8.57 -4.07
CA VAL A 89 -4.15 7.67 -5.08
C VAL A 89 -3.26 8.45 -6.05
N SER A 90 -3.68 9.64 -6.48
CA SER A 90 -2.86 10.51 -7.34
C SER A 90 -1.57 10.97 -6.64
N ASN A 91 -1.64 11.32 -5.35
CA ASN A 91 -0.46 11.68 -4.57
C ASN A 91 0.52 10.50 -4.46
N MET A 92 0.01 9.31 -4.17
CA MET A 92 0.81 8.08 -4.12
C MET A 92 1.46 7.79 -5.46
N GLY A 93 0.71 7.91 -6.56
CA GLY A 93 1.22 7.74 -7.92
C GLY A 93 2.37 8.69 -8.26
N ARG A 94 2.25 9.98 -7.90
CA ARG A 94 3.32 10.97 -8.07
C ARG A 94 4.57 10.60 -7.27
N ARG A 95 4.41 10.25 -5.99
CA ARG A 95 5.53 9.86 -5.12
C ARG A 95 6.23 8.60 -5.65
N LEU A 96 5.45 7.61 -6.08
CA LEU A 96 5.98 6.39 -6.67
C LEU A 96 6.77 6.69 -7.96
N HIS A 97 6.28 7.60 -8.80
CA HIS A 97 6.96 8.02 -10.01
C HIS A 97 8.34 8.66 -9.72
N VAL A 98 8.40 9.59 -8.76
CA VAL A 98 9.67 10.20 -8.33
C VAL A 98 10.63 9.15 -7.80
N ARG A 99 10.17 8.28 -6.89
CA ARG A 99 10.99 7.18 -6.33
C ARG A 99 11.51 6.24 -7.41
N ASN A 100 10.70 5.96 -8.44
CA ASN A 100 11.12 5.14 -9.57
C ASN A 100 12.27 5.79 -10.37
N MET A 101 12.24 7.12 -10.57
CA MET A 101 13.34 7.83 -11.24
C MET A 101 14.63 7.80 -10.42
N GLU A 102 14.53 8.02 -9.11
CA GLU A 102 15.68 7.91 -8.20
C GLU A 102 16.29 6.50 -8.22
N VAL A 103 15.46 5.45 -8.21
CA VAL A 103 15.93 4.06 -8.32
C VAL A 103 16.65 3.82 -9.66
N LYS A 104 16.14 4.36 -10.78
CA LYS A 104 16.83 4.28 -12.08
C LYS A 104 18.18 4.99 -12.05
N ALA A 105 18.24 6.19 -11.46
CA ALA A 105 19.50 6.94 -11.33
C ALA A 105 20.53 6.18 -10.48
N LEU A 106 20.12 5.66 -9.33
CA LEU A 106 20.96 4.85 -8.46
C LEU A 106 21.48 3.59 -9.17
N ARG A 107 20.61 2.90 -9.93
CA ARG A 107 21.02 1.73 -10.71
C ARG A 107 22.10 2.06 -11.75
N SER A 108 22.00 3.23 -12.39
CA SER A 108 23.04 3.72 -13.30
C SER A 108 24.36 3.98 -12.57
N GLN A 109 24.32 4.67 -11.44
CA GLN A 109 25.51 4.96 -10.63
C GLN A 109 26.21 3.69 -10.14
N VAL A 110 25.45 2.72 -9.62
CA VAL A 110 25.98 1.41 -9.21
C VAL A 110 26.68 0.72 -10.37
N THR A 111 26.11 0.78 -11.57
CA THR A 111 26.71 0.18 -12.78
C THR A 111 28.02 0.85 -13.17
N ILE A 112 28.15 2.17 -12.98
CA ILE A 112 29.39 2.92 -13.23
C ILE A 112 30.46 2.54 -12.19
N LEU A 113 30.10 2.58 -10.89
CA LEU A 113 31.01 2.24 -9.80
C LEU A 113 31.53 0.80 -9.92
N GLN A 114 30.67 -0.15 -10.30
CA GLN A 114 31.08 -1.53 -10.54
C GLN A 114 32.12 -1.66 -11.67
N ARG A 115 32.04 -0.82 -12.71
CA ARG A 115 33.04 -0.80 -13.79
C ARG A 115 34.38 -0.25 -13.30
N LEU A 116 34.36 0.89 -12.62
CA LEU A 116 35.57 1.50 -12.05
C LEU A 116 36.27 0.57 -11.05
N LEU A 117 35.51 -0.12 -10.19
CA LEU A 117 36.07 -1.08 -9.24
C LEU A 117 36.70 -2.30 -9.93
N LYS A 118 36.14 -2.75 -11.06
CA LYS A 118 36.76 -3.82 -11.85
C LYS A 118 38.06 -3.36 -12.51
N GLU A 119 38.14 -2.11 -12.94
CA GLU A 119 39.32 -1.52 -13.57
C GLU A 119 40.45 -1.31 -12.56
N SER A 120 40.18 -0.68 -11.41
CA SER A 120 41.18 -0.47 -10.36
C SER A 120 41.74 -1.78 -9.78
N LYS A 121 40.93 -2.85 -9.76
CA LYS A 121 41.39 -4.19 -9.37
C LYS A 121 42.33 -4.83 -10.40
N LYS A 122 42.21 -4.49 -11.68
CA LYS A 122 43.17 -4.93 -12.72
C LYS A 122 44.48 -4.17 -12.59
N GLU A 123 44.42 -2.87 -12.37
CA GLU A 123 45.59 -2.00 -12.27
C GLU A 123 46.43 -2.30 -11.01
N SER A 124 45.80 -2.53 -9.85
CA SER A 124 46.50 -2.94 -8.63
C SER A 124 47.19 -4.32 -8.74
N ARG A 125 46.67 -5.23 -9.57
CA ARG A 125 47.35 -6.50 -9.90
C ARG A 125 48.49 -6.33 -10.92
N GLY A 126 48.42 -5.35 -11.81
CA GLY A 126 49.49 -5.02 -12.76
C GLY A 126 50.69 -4.32 -12.12
N GLY A 127 50.46 -3.50 -11.08
CA GLY A 127 51.52 -2.79 -10.36
C GLY A 127 52.47 -3.69 -9.57
N GLN A 128 51.99 -4.81 -9.00
CA GLN A 128 52.84 -5.75 -8.25
C GLN A 128 53.83 -6.55 -9.12
N GLY A 129 53.65 -6.60 -10.43
CA GLY A 129 54.59 -7.28 -11.35
C GLY A 129 55.77 -6.42 -11.81
N GLY A 130 55.71 -5.10 -11.64
CA GLY A 130 56.75 -4.17 -12.10
C GLY A 130 57.83 -3.88 -11.05
N GLU A 131 57.47 -3.92 -9.76
CA GLU A 131 58.38 -3.54 -8.67
C GLU A 131 59.46 -4.60 -8.40
N GLN A 132 59.18 -5.89 -8.63
CA GLN A 132 60.18 -6.95 -8.48
C GLN A 132 61.25 -6.96 -9.59
N LYS A 133 61.05 -6.26 -10.72
CA LYS A 133 61.99 -6.25 -11.84
C LYS A 133 62.99 -5.09 -11.81
N ALA A 134 62.74 -4.06 -11.01
CA ALA A 134 63.61 -2.89 -10.89
C ALA A 134 64.68 -3.04 -9.79
N GLU A 135 64.48 -3.92 -8.82
CA GLU A 135 65.44 -4.15 -7.74
C GLU A 135 66.62 -5.04 -8.18
N GLY A 136 66.41 -5.96 -9.13
CA GLY A 136 67.46 -6.82 -9.69
C GLY A 136 68.48 -6.11 -10.60
N ALA A 137 68.20 -4.88 -11.05
CA ALA A 137 69.08 -4.13 -11.95
C ALA A 137 70.05 -3.18 -11.21
N ARG A 138 69.82 -2.90 -9.92
CA ARG A 138 70.71 -2.01 -9.13
C ARG A 138 71.93 -2.72 -8.54
N GLY A 139 71.97 -4.06 -8.56
CA GLY A 139 73.07 -4.86 -8.01
C GLY A 139 74.23 -5.17 -8.97
N PHE A 140 74.15 -4.80 -10.24
CA PHE A 140 75.13 -5.22 -11.27
C PHE A 140 76.15 -4.14 -11.70
N LEU A 141 76.12 -2.94 -11.11
CA LEU A 141 77.01 -1.82 -11.49
C LEU A 141 78.15 -1.52 -10.49
N CYS A 142 78.41 -2.42 -9.54
CA CYS A 142 79.60 -2.35 -8.69
C CYS A 142 80.26 -3.72 -8.57
N ARG A 143 81.07 -4.10 -9.58
CA ARG A 143 82.26 -4.94 -9.36
C ARG A 143 83.27 -4.78 -10.48
#